data_AF-A0A7W0VM47-F1
#
_entry.id   AF-A0A7W0VM47-F1
#
_cell.length_a   1.000
_cell.length_b   1.000
_cell.length_c   1.000
_cell.angle_alpha   90.00
_cell.angle_beta   90.00
_cell.angle_gamma   90.00
#
_symmetry.space_group_name_H-M   'P 1'
#
loop_
_entity.id
_entity.type
_entity.pdbx_description
1 polymer ?
#
loop_
_entity_poly.entity_id
_entity_poly.type
_entity_poly.pdbx_seq_one_letter_code
_entity_poly.pdbx_strand_id
1 'polypeptide(L)'
;GATAGGNGGASSAGGPTGIGGAMCTTPSTVPLRGGWGGGNGAANGGNHGGGGGGGVSLVAMEQITVMNGAAVAAPGGGGVVLTNGEGGGGGGGGGAVLLEAPKVVLRGALTAGGGGGAAPTNNDGSNGAFASTAAATGGAYTGPGGTARGGNGGTLTTPPGAGQSYFHDDLLGTVISRGGGGGGAVGRIEIRARVRDLSPSLQNPVATQNDVVMQ
;
A
#
# COMPACT_ATOMS: atom_id res chain seq x y z
N GLY A 1 8.66 -2.29 -0.54
CA GLY A 1 8.52 -1.20 0.43
C GLY A 1 9.36 -1.53 1.65
N ALA A 2 9.07 -0.91 2.80
CA ALA A 2 9.63 -1.33 4.08
C ALA A 2 9.14 -2.72 4.52
N THR A 3 8.04 -3.20 3.95
CA THR A 3 7.55 -4.58 4.07
C THR A 3 7.53 -5.28 2.70
N ALA A 4 7.41 -6.62 2.71
CA ALA A 4 7.04 -7.38 1.52
C ALA A 4 5.57 -7.10 1.16
N GLY A 5 5.24 -7.10 -0.13
CA GLY A 5 3.85 -7.04 -0.58
C GLY A 5 3.11 -8.36 -0.33
N GLY A 6 1.78 -8.31 -0.33
CA GLY A 6 0.96 -9.51 -0.25
C GLY A 6 0.99 -10.31 -1.55
N ASN A 7 0.93 -11.64 -1.46
CA ASN A 7 0.74 -12.49 -2.63
C ASN A 7 -0.68 -12.33 -3.18
N GLY A 8 -0.86 -12.48 -4.49
CA GLY A 8 -2.16 -12.63 -5.11
C GLY A 8 -2.76 -14.02 -4.87
N GLY A 9 -4.07 -14.13 -4.99
CA GLY A 9 -4.78 -15.41 -5.03
C GLY A 9 -4.51 -16.18 -6.33
N ALA A 10 -4.86 -17.46 -6.34
CA ALA A 10 -4.81 -18.29 -7.53
C ALA A 10 -5.83 -17.82 -8.58
N SER A 11 -5.56 -18.08 -9.86
CA SER A 11 -6.49 -17.83 -10.96
C SER A 11 -6.51 -18.99 -11.95
N SER A 12 -7.65 -19.18 -12.60
CA SER A 12 -8.01 -20.19 -13.61
C SER A 12 -7.09 -20.22 -14.82
N ALA A 13 -6.33 -19.14 -15.07
CA ALA A 13 -5.30 -19.10 -16.11
C ALA A 13 -4.08 -19.99 -15.82
N GLY A 14 -4.07 -20.75 -14.71
CA GLY A 14 -3.10 -21.83 -14.46
C GLY A 14 -1.69 -21.39 -14.05
N GLY A 15 -1.47 -20.10 -13.81
CA GLY A 15 -0.22 -19.58 -13.28
C GLY A 15 -0.14 -19.70 -11.75
N PRO A 16 1.08 -19.81 -11.16
CA PRO A 16 1.26 -19.71 -9.72
C PRO A 16 0.70 -18.37 -9.18
N THR A 17 0.28 -18.36 -7.92
CA THR A 17 -0.12 -17.13 -7.20
C THR A 17 0.90 -16.02 -7.46
N GLY A 18 0.44 -14.82 -7.83
CA GLY A 18 1.34 -13.68 -8.03
C GLY A 18 2.16 -13.43 -6.77
N ILE A 19 3.48 -13.52 -6.88
CA ILE A 19 4.39 -13.34 -5.73
C ILE A 19 4.42 -11.85 -5.38
N GLY A 20 4.16 -11.52 -4.12
CA GLY A 20 4.28 -10.17 -3.61
C GLY A 20 5.71 -9.65 -3.73
N GLY A 21 5.86 -8.35 -3.99
CA GLY A 21 7.18 -7.74 -4.10
C GLY A 21 8.02 -7.94 -2.83
N ALA A 22 9.32 -8.20 -2.99
CA ALA A 22 10.22 -8.43 -1.87
C ALA A 22 10.32 -7.22 -0.92
N MET A 23 10.56 -7.50 0.36
CA MET A 23 10.89 -6.48 1.35
C MET A 23 12.23 -5.83 1.01
N CYS A 24 12.31 -4.50 1.14
CA CYS A 24 13.60 -3.83 1.15
C CYS A 24 14.20 -3.96 2.56
N THR A 25 15.34 -4.64 2.70
CA THR A 25 16.00 -4.86 4.00
C THR A 25 16.67 -3.61 4.55
N THR A 26 17.02 -2.66 3.68
CA THR A 26 17.62 -1.37 4.03
C THR A 26 16.87 -0.24 3.32
N PRO A 27 15.60 0.01 3.66
CA PRO A 27 14.85 1.07 3.02
C PRO A 27 15.52 2.41 3.35
N SER A 28 15.83 3.24 2.35
CA SER A 28 16.46 4.55 2.52
C SER A 28 15.55 5.65 1.98
N THR A 29 15.52 6.80 2.64
CA THR A 29 14.93 8.04 2.09
C THR A 29 15.94 8.85 1.27
N VAL A 30 17.19 8.37 1.17
CA VAL A 30 18.28 8.99 0.39
C VAL A 30 18.94 7.92 -0.50
N PRO A 31 18.85 8.02 -1.85
CA PRO A 31 17.98 8.94 -2.58
C PRO A 31 16.50 8.61 -2.32
N LEU A 32 15.63 9.63 -2.34
CA LEU A 32 14.21 9.46 -2.09
C LEU A 32 13.58 8.65 -3.24
N ARG A 33 13.15 7.42 -2.95
CA ARG A 33 12.44 6.58 -3.92
C ARG A 33 10.97 6.47 -3.53
N GLY A 34 10.11 6.53 -4.53
CA GLY A 34 8.69 6.18 -4.37
C GLY A 34 8.49 4.70 -4.06
N GLY A 35 7.23 4.35 -3.81
CA GLY A 35 6.74 3.00 -3.68
C GLY A 35 6.70 2.28 -5.03
N TRP A 36 6.59 0.97 -4.96
CA TRP A 36 6.46 0.11 -6.13
C TRP A 36 4.99 -0.05 -6.51
N GLY A 37 4.69 -0.15 -7.80
CA GLY A 37 3.36 -0.52 -8.27
C GLY A 37 2.98 -1.95 -7.85
N GLY A 38 1.68 -2.22 -7.79
CA GLY A 38 1.14 -3.55 -7.59
C GLY A 38 1.30 -4.42 -8.84
N GLY A 39 1.22 -5.75 -8.66
CA GLY A 39 1.19 -6.69 -9.78
C GLY A 39 -0.14 -6.68 -10.52
N ASN A 40 -0.11 -6.91 -11.82
CA ASN A 40 -1.33 -7.13 -12.61
C ASN A 40 -2.04 -8.40 -12.15
N GLY A 41 -3.37 -8.40 -12.28
CA GLY A 41 -4.21 -9.57 -12.03
C GLY A 41 -4.14 -10.59 -13.19
N ALA A 42 -5.08 -11.54 -13.22
CA ALA A 42 -5.16 -12.64 -14.18
C ALA A 42 -4.94 -12.21 -15.67
N ALA A 43 -4.52 -13.18 -16.50
CA ALA A 43 -4.00 -12.99 -17.86
C ALA A 43 -4.91 -12.26 -18.87
N ASN A 44 -6.22 -12.17 -18.61
CA ASN A 44 -7.14 -11.46 -19.48
C ASN A 44 -6.97 -9.94 -19.27
N GLY A 45 -6.29 -9.32 -20.24
CA GLY A 45 -5.75 -7.97 -20.18
C GLY A 45 -6.75 -6.92 -19.69
N GLY A 46 -6.34 -6.20 -18.64
CA GLY A 46 -7.05 -5.03 -18.12
C GLY A 46 -7.11 -4.94 -16.60
N ASN A 47 -6.83 -6.02 -15.88
CA ASN A 47 -6.68 -5.96 -14.41
C ASN A 47 -5.30 -5.38 -14.08
N HIS A 48 -5.27 -4.18 -13.51
CA HIS A 48 -4.05 -3.44 -13.27
C HIS A 48 -3.74 -3.37 -11.78
N GLY A 49 -2.46 -3.54 -11.45
CA GLY A 49 -1.99 -3.23 -10.10
C GLY A 49 -2.10 -1.74 -9.79
N GLY A 50 -2.29 -1.41 -8.52
CA GLY A 50 -2.32 -0.02 -8.06
C GLY A 50 -0.97 0.67 -8.21
N GLY A 51 -0.98 1.98 -8.48
CA GLY A 51 0.24 2.78 -8.56
C GLY A 51 1.01 2.83 -7.23
N GLY A 52 2.33 2.84 -7.28
CA GLY A 52 3.15 3.07 -6.09
C GLY A 52 3.04 4.51 -5.59
N GLY A 53 3.19 4.72 -4.28
CA GLY A 53 3.19 6.05 -3.68
C GLY A 53 4.41 6.88 -4.09
N GLY A 54 4.28 8.21 -4.09
CA GLY A 54 5.39 9.12 -4.45
C GLY A 54 6.50 9.22 -3.39
N GLY A 55 7.51 10.05 -3.68
CA GLY A 55 8.43 10.53 -2.65
C GLY A 55 8.11 11.98 -2.32
N VAL A 56 8.00 12.32 -1.03
CA VAL A 56 7.88 13.70 -0.55
C VAL A 56 9.09 14.03 0.32
N SER A 57 9.82 15.09 -0.01
CA SER A 57 10.87 15.65 0.83
C SER A 57 10.58 17.10 1.11
N LEU A 58 10.46 17.45 2.38
CA LEU A 58 10.35 18.83 2.85
C LEU A 58 11.64 19.17 3.58
N VAL A 59 12.36 20.17 3.09
CA VAL A 59 13.61 20.65 3.67
C VAL A 59 13.46 22.13 4.01
N ALA A 60 13.76 22.50 5.26
CA ALA A 60 13.71 23.89 5.70
C ALA A 60 14.94 24.24 6.55
N MET A 61 15.42 25.47 6.40
CA MET A 61 16.57 25.97 7.15
C MET A 61 16.26 26.24 8.63
N GLU A 62 14.99 26.37 9.00
CA GLU A 62 14.58 26.72 10.37
C GLU A 62 13.57 25.74 10.95
N GLN A 63 12.36 25.70 10.38
CA GLN A 63 11.26 24.93 10.94
C GLN A 63 10.34 24.36 9.86
N ILE A 64 9.88 23.13 10.08
CA ILE A 64 8.72 22.54 9.41
C ILE A 64 7.59 22.41 10.43
N THR A 65 6.39 22.86 10.05
CA THR A 65 5.17 22.68 10.85
C THR A 65 4.10 22.00 10.00
N VAL A 66 3.63 20.83 10.44
CA VAL A 66 2.42 20.21 9.87
C VAL A 66 1.28 20.47 10.84
N MET A 67 0.35 21.33 10.44
CA MET A 67 -0.77 21.77 11.28
C MET A 67 -1.81 20.65 11.49
N ASN A 68 -2.67 20.83 12.51
CA ASN A 68 -3.82 19.95 12.71
C ASN A 68 -4.73 19.98 11.47
N GLY A 69 -5.26 18.81 11.08
CA GLY A 69 -6.05 18.63 9.86
C GLY A 69 -5.24 18.58 8.56
N ALA A 70 -3.94 18.91 8.59
CA ALA A 70 -3.06 18.76 7.43
C ALA A 70 -2.46 17.35 7.35
N ALA A 71 -2.09 16.92 6.15
CA ALA A 71 -1.43 15.65 5.91
C ALA A 71 -0.27 15.80 4.91
N VAL A 72 0.85 15.13 5.20
CA VAL A 72 1.91 14.85 4.22
C VAL A 72 1.86 13.37 3.93
N ALA A 73 1.43 13.03 2.71
CA ALA A 73 1.00 11.68 2.37
C ALA A 73 1.65 11.20 1.07
N ALA A 74 2.16 9.97 1.11
CA ALA A 74 2.65 9.23 -0.05
C ALA A 74 2.02 7.82 -0.08
N PRO A 75 0.68 7.68 -0.10
CA PRO A 75 0.04 6.37 -0.08
C PRO A 75 0.19 5.64 -1.41
N GLY A 76 0.16 4.31 -1.36
CA GLY A 76 -0.01 3.48 -2.55
C GLY A 76 -1.46 3.47 -3.03
N GLY A 77 -1.66 3.29 -4.34
CA GLY A 77 -2.98 3.14 -4.96
C GLY A 77 -3.57 1.74 -4.74
N GLY A 78 -4.89 1.64 -4.75
CA GLY A 78 -5.60 0.36 -4.74
C GLY A 78 -5.44 -0.38 -6.06
N GLY A 79 -5.50 -1.71 -6.00
CA GLY A 79 -5.56 -2.55 -7.20
C GLY A 79 -6.90 -2.38 -7.92
N VAL A 80 -6.88 -2.54 -9.25
CA VAL A 80 -8.04 -2.37 -10.12
C VAL A 80 -8.39 -3.70 -10.78
N VAL A 81 -9.69 -3.93 -10.97
CA VAL A 81 -10.22 -5.04 -11.75
C VAL A 81 -11.22 -4.52 -12.77
N LEU A 82 -11.20 -5.04 -13.99
CA LEU A 82 -12.23 -4.70 -14.99
C LEU A 82 -13.49 -5.55 -14.82
N THR A 83 -14.54 -5.14 -15.53
CA THR A 83 -15.78 -5.89 -15.64
C THR A 83 -15.46 -7.29 -16.17
N ASN A 84 -15.86 -8.32 -15.42
CA ASN A 84 -15.60 -9.74 -15.69
C ASN A 84 -14.14 -10.19 -15.53
N GLY A 85 -13.28 -9.40 -14.87
CA GLY A 85 -11.93 -9.83 -14.51
C GLY A 85 -11.95 -11.03 -13.55
N GLU A 86 -11.23 -12.09 -13.92
CA GLU A 86 -11.14 -13.34 -13.14
C GLU A 86 -10.16 -13.24 -11.96
N GLY A 87 -9.31 -12.20 -11.95
CA GLY A 87 -8.41 -11.92 -10.85
C GLY A 87 -8.26 -10.42 -10.61
N GLY A 88 -8.18 -10.04 -9.34
CA GLY A 88 -7.96 -8.64 -8.95
C GLY A 88 -6.50 -8.21 -9.09
N GLY A 89 -6.26 -6.96 -9.50
CA GLY A 89 -4.94 -6.34 -9.43
C GLY A 89 -4.45 -6.18 -7.99
N GLY A 90 -3.14 -6.26 -7.78
CA GLY A 90 -2.52 -6.05 -6.47
C GLY A 90 -2.48 -4.58 -6.07
N GLY A 91 -2.48 -4.29 -4.78
CA GLY A 91 -2.32 -2.93 -4.25
C GLY A 91 -0.89 -2.40 -4.46
N GLY A 92 -0.78 -1.10 -4.72
CA GLY A 92 0.49 -0.39 -4.80
C GLY A 92 1.12 -0.14 -3.43
N GLY A 93 2.44 -0.18 -3.36
CA GLY A 93 3.17 0.09 -2.13
C GLY A 93 3.18 1.58 -1.78
N GLY A 94 3.16 1.90 -0.49
CA GLY A 94 3.40 3.26 0.00
C GLY A 94 4.80 3.76 -0.36
N GLY A 95 4.90 5.09 -0.44
CA GLY A 95 6.10 5.80 -0.85
C GLY A 95 7.02 6.21 0.29
N ALA A 96 7.71 7.34 0.15
CA ALA A 96 8.63 7.84 1.16
C ALA A 96 8.31 9.29 1.55
N VAL A 97 8.38 9.58 2.84
CA VAL A 97 8.25 10.95 3.38
C VAL A 97 9.51 11.28 4.17
N LEU A 98 10.19 12.37 3.81
CA LEU A 98 11.34 12.92 4.53
C LEU A 98 11.02 14.34 4.99
N LEU A 99 11.17 14.61 6.28
CA LEU A 99 11.17 15.95 6.85
C LEU A 99 12.55 16.26 7.39
N GLU A 100 13.20 17.31 6.89
CA GLU A 100 14.53 17.74 7.33
C GLU A 100 14.54 19.23 7.68
N ALA A 101 14.69 19.55 8.97
CA ALA A 101 14.80 20.92 9.46
C ALA A 101 15.39 20.93 10.88
N PRO A 102 16.00 22.03 11.36
CA PRO A 102 16.42 22.13 12.75
C PRO A 102 15.30 21.84 13.75
N LYS A 103 14.08 22.31 13.47
CA LYS A 103 12.89 22.05 14.27
C LYS A 103 11.75 21.48 13.42
N VAL A 104 11.14 20.40 13.89
CA VAL A 104 9.93 19.82 13.29
C VAL A 104 8.81 19.80 14.32
N VAL A 105 7.70 20.45 14.01
CA VAL A 105 6.47 20.43 14.79
C VAL A 105 5.41 19.68 14.01
N LEU A 106 4.95 18.56 14.55
CA LEU A 106 3.96 17.70 13.92
C LEU A 106 2.67 17.68 14.76
N ARG A 107 1.60 18.21 14.17
CA ARG A 107 0.22 18.22 14.69
C ARG A 107 -0.79 17.57 13.74
N GLY A 108 -0.39 17.39 12.48
CA GLY A 108 -1.18 16.70 11.47
C GLY A 108 -0.76 15.24 11.28
N ALA A 109 -1.02 14.72 10.08
CA ALA A 109 -0.72 13.34 9.70
C ALA A 109 0.51 13.23 8.78
N LEU A 110 1.32 12.18 9.00
CA LEU A 110 2.29 11.68 8.04
C LEU A 110 1.90 10.26 7.64
N THR A 111 1.67 10.01 6.35
CA THR A 111 1.22 8.70 5.87
C THR A 111 1.98 8.20 4.65
N ALA A 112 2.29 6.91 4.65
CA ALA A 112 2.87 6.17 3.53
C ALA A 112 2.41 4.71 3.56
N GLY A 113 1.11 4.49 3.81
CA GLY A 113 0.51 3.15 3.80
C GLY A 113 0.39 2.57 2.39
N GLY A 114 0.34 1.24 2.28
CA GLY A 114 0.05 0.56 1.02
C GLY A 114 -1.44 0.59 0.66
N GLY A 115 -1.77 0.44 -0.63
CA GLY A 115 -3.13 0.26 -1.10
C GLY A 115 -3.62 -1.19 -0.95
N GLY A 116 -4.94 -1.40 -0.95
CA GLY A 116 -5.55 -2.73 -0.95
C GLY A 116 -5.53 -3.35 -2.35
N GLY A 117 -5.48 -4.68 -2.45
CA GLY A 117 -5.69 -5.39 -3.71
C GLY A 117 -7.17 -5.43 -4.09
N ALA A 118 -7.48 -5.59 -5.37
CA ALA A 118 -8.85 -5.81 -5.85
C ALA A 118 -9.29 -7.26 -5.58
N ALA A 119 -10.60 -7.48 -5.50
CA ALA A 119 -11.22 -8.78 -5.70
C ALA A 119 -11.68 -8.93 -7.18
N PRO A 120 -12.14 -10.11 -7.61
CA PRO A 120 -12.70 -10.30 -8.95
C PRO A 120 -13.95 -9.43 -9.22
N THR A 121 -14.25 -9.19 -10.50
CA THR A 121 -15.52 -8.58 -10.99
C THR A 121 -15.86 -7.19 -10.40
N ASN A 122 -15.15 -6.13 -10.80
CA ASN A 122 -15.41 -4.72 -10.41
C ASN A 122 -15.34 -4.39 -8.91
N ASN A 123 -14.56 -5.16 -8.15
CA ASN A 123 -14.37 -4.91 -6.72
C ASN A 123 -12.94 -4.42 -6.47
N ASP A 124 -12.70 -3.14 -6.76
CA ASP A 124 -11.40 -2.52 -6.59
C ASP A 124 -10.94 -2.49 -5.12
N GLY A 125 -9.63 -2.45 -4.92
CA GLY A 125 -9.04 -2.20 -3.62
C GLY A 125 -9.08 -0.71 -3.28
N SER A 126 -9.09 -0.38 -1.98
CA SER A 126 -9.00 1.02 -1.55
C SER A 126 -7.56 1.56 -1.70
N ASN A 127 -7.43 2.86 -1.93
CA ASN A 127 -6.13 3.55 -1.82
C ASN A 127 -5.65 3.58 -0.35
N GLY A 128 -4.34 3.73 -0.15
CA GLY A 128 -3.78 4.04 1.16
C GLY A 128 -4.36 5.35 1.73
N ALA A 129 -4.54 5.40 3.05
CA ALA A 129 -5.19 6.54 3.69
C ALA A 129 -4.26 7.76 3.83
N PHE A 130 -4.81 8.96 3.59
CA PHE A 130 -4.08 10.23 3.73
C PHE A 130 -3.90 10.66 5.19
N ALA A 131 -4.88 10.41 6.05
CA ALA A 131 -4.93 10.90 7.43
C ALA A 131 -5.43 9.84 8.43
N SER A 132 -5.13 8.56 8.17
CA SER A 132 -5.52 7.45 9.05
C SER A 132 -4.40 6.42 9.18
N THR A 133 -4.37 5.73 10.32
CA THR A 133 -3.50 4.59 10.56
C THR A 133 -4.09 3.27 10.06
N ALA A 134 -5.35 3.27 9.62
CA ALA A 134 -6.03 2.08 9.14
C ALA A 134 -5.38 1.54 7.85
N ALA A 135 -5.37 0.21 7.73
CA ALA A 135 -4.98 -0.47 6.51
C ALA A 135 -5.99 -0.16 5.39
N ALA A 136 -5.50 0.00 4.16
CA ALA A 136 -6.38 0.07 3.02
C ALA A 136 -7.10 -1.27 2.84
N THR A 137 -8.43 -1.25 2.78
CA THR A 137 -9.22 -2.46 2.62
C THR A 137 -9.06 -3.03 1.21
N GLY A 138 -8.85 -4.34 1.11
CA GLY A 138 -8.94 -5.03 -0.17
C GLY A 138 -10.38 -5.07 -0.69
N GLY A 139 -10.55 -5.16 -2.00
CA GLY A 139 -11.87 -5.32 -2.61
C GLY A 139 -12.56 -6.59 -2.11
N ALA A 140 -13.89 -6.61 -2.08
CA ALA A 140 -14.66 -7.74 -1.60
C ALA A 140 -15.66 -8.20 -2.67
N TYR A 141 -15.67 -9.50 -2.95
CA TYR A 141 -16.59 -10.14 -3.87
C TYR A 141 -17.35 -11.23 -3.12
N THR A 142 -18.66 -11.31 -3.37
CA THR A 142 -19.52 -12.41 -2.93
C THR A 142 -20.30 -12.89 -4.13
N GLY A 143 -20.14 -14.16 -4.50
CA GLY A 143 -20.83 -14.74 -5.64
C GLY A 143 -21.23 -16.20 -5.41
N PRO A 144 -21.76 -16.86 -6.46
CA PRO A 144 -22.27 -18.23 -6.33
C PRO A 144 -21.24 -19.26 -5.87
N GLY A 145 -19.94 -18.99 -6.03
CA GLY A 145 -18.83 -19.83 -5.59
C GLY A 145 -18.23 -19.44 -4.22
N GLY A 146 -18.90 -18.56 -3.48
CA GLY A 146 -18.45 -18.06 -2.18
C GLY A 146 -17.86 -16.66 -2.23
N THR A 147 -17.09 -16.34 -1.19
CA THR A 147 -16.48 -15.02 -1.01
C THR A 147 -15.03 -15.01 -1.45
N ALA A 148 -14.61 -13.89 -2.04
CA ALA A 148 -13.22 -13.60 -2.35
C ALA A 148 -12.88 -12.18 -1.95
N ARG A 149 -11.63 -11.96 -1.58
CA ARG A 149 -11.15 -10.64 -1.16
C ARG A 149 -9.77 -10.38 -1.70
N GLY A 150 -9.52 -9.13 -2.08
CA GLY A 150 -8.18 -8.62 -2.20
C GLY A 150 -7.50 -8.54 -0.83
N GLY A 151 -6.18 -8.57 -0.82
CA GLY A 151 -5.38 -8.38 0.38
C GLY A 151 -5.43 -6.93 0.86
N ASN A 152 -5.49 -6.72 2.16
CA ASN A 152 -5.41 -5.38 2.74
C ASN A 152 -4.00 -4.77 2.54
N GLY A 153 -3.92 -3.48 2.30
CA GLY A 153 -2.66 -2.75 2.25
C GLY A 153 -1.94 -2.77 3.60
N GLY A 154 -0.61 -2.74 3.58
CA GLY A 154 0.16 -2.73 4.82
C GLY A 154 0.11 -1.38 5.55
N THR A 155 0.27 -1.45 6.86
CA THR A 155 0.50 -0.34 7.80
C THR A 155 1.70 -0.66 8.69
N LEU A 156 2.07 0.26 9.59
CA LEU A 156 3.14 0.02 10.56
C LEU A 156 3.02 -1.33 11.29
N THR A 157 1.82 -1.64 11.78
CA THR A 157 1.57 -2.78 12.66
C THR A 157 0.89 -3.94 11.96
N THR A 158 0.38 -3.72 10.75
CA THR A 158 -0.34 -4.73 9.97
C THR A 158 0.43 -5.00 8.69
N PRO A 159 1.03 -6.20 8.53
CA PRO A 159 1.65 -6.55 7.26
C PRO A 159 0.60 -6.58 6.14
N PRO A 160 1.00 -6.35 4.87
CA PRO A 160 0.07 -6.47 3.75
C PRO A 160 -0.53 -7.88 3.69
N GLY A 161 -1.85 -7.95 3.49
CA GLY A 161 -2.57 -9.21 3.37
C GLY A 161 -2.38 -9.87 2.01
N ALA A 162 -2.40 -11.20 1.97
CA ALA A 162 -2.56 -11.93 0.72
C ALA A 162 -4.01 -11.83 0.22
N GLY A 163 -4.19 -11.87 -1.11
CA GLY A 163 -5.50 -12.04 -1.72
C GLY A 163 -6.04 -13.45 -1.48
N GLN A 164 -7.36 -13.56 -1.33
CA GLN A 164 -8.04 -14.84 -1.17
C GLN A 164 -8.35 -15.45 -2.54
N SER A 165 -8.30 -16.78 -2.61
CA SER A 165 -8.77 -17.54 -3.77
C SER A 165 -10.17 -18.05 -3.49
N TYR A 166 -11.00 -18.14 -4.52
CA TYR A 166 -12.26 -18.87 -4.48
C TYR A 166 -12.41 -19.75 -5.72
N PHE A 167 -13.17 -20.83 -5.58
CA PHE A 167 -13.44 -21.78 -6.65
C PHE A 167 -14.93 -21.73 -6.99
N HIS A 168 -15.24 -21.70 -8.28
CA HIS A 168 -16.62 -21.74 -8.76
C HIS A 168 -16.71 -22.68 -9.96
N ASP A 169 -17.71 -23.55 -9.93
CA ASP A 169 -18.04 -24.40 -11.07
C ASP A 169 -18.78 -23.56 -12.11
N ASP A 170 -18.26 -23.47 -13.33
CA ASP A 170 -19.02 -22.87 -14.41
C ASP A 170 -20.24 -23.75 -14.79
N LEU A 171 -21.09 -23.22 -15.70
CA LEU A 171 -22.27 -23.94 -16.20
C LEU A 171 -21.93 -25.24 -16.95
N LEU A 172 -20.64 -25.48 -17.25
CA LEU A 172 -20.12 -26.68 -17.90
C LEU A 172 -19.48 -27.66 -16.89
N GLY A 173 -19.47 -27.32 -15.60
CA GLY A 173 -18.84 -28.12 -14.53
C GLY A 173 -17.32 -27.96 -14.45
N THR A 174 -16.75 -26.95 -15.10
CA THR A 174 -15.32 -26.63 -15.01
C THR A 174 -15.07 -25.82 -13.74
N VAL A 175 -14.15 -26.28 -12.88
CA VAL A 175 -13.70 -25.53 -11.71
C VAL A 175 -12.85 -24.34 -12.16
N ILE A 176 -13.41 -23.14 -12.11
CA ILE A 176 -12.69 -21.89 -12.35
C ILE A 176 -12.17 -21.37 -11.01
N SER A 177 -10.85 -21.23 -10.90
CA SER A 177 -10.23 -20.55 -9.77
C SER A 177 -10.19 -19.04 -10.03
N ARG A 178 -10.59 -18.23 -9.06
CA ARG A 178 -10.52 -16.77 -9.14
C ARG A 178 -9.90 -16.23 -7.87
N GLY A 179 -9.16 -15.14 -7.99
CA GLY A 179 -8.30 -14.67 -6.90
C GLY A 179 -8.34 -13.17 -6.73
N GLY A 180 -8.31 -12.70 -5.48
CA GLY A 180 -8.01 -11.31 -5.18
C GLY A 180 -6.53 -11.00 -5.39
N GLY A 181 -6.21 -9.75 -5.71
CA GLY A 181 -4.83 -9.26 -5.70
C GLY A 181 -4.30 -9.13 -4.27
N GLY A 182 -2.98 -9.22 -4.09
CA GLY A 182 -2.35 -8.99 -2.79
C GLY A 182 -2.35 -7.52 -2.39
N GLY A 183 -2.20 -7.23 -1.10
CA GLY A 183 -2.07 -5.86 -0.59
C GLY A 183 -0.70 -5.23 -0.87
N GLY A 184 -0.68 -3.90 -0.98
CA GLY A 184 0.53 -3.12 -1.19
C GLY A 184 1.40 -2.99 0.07
N ALA A 185 2.71 -2.96 -0.12
CA ALA A 185 3.68 -2.77 0.97
C ALA A 185 3.59 -1.41 1.65
N VAL A 186 4.10 -1.32 2.88
CA VAL A 186 4.27 -0.04 3.58
C VAL A 186 5.46 0.74 3.02
N GLY A 187 5.32 2.05 2.99
CA GLY A 187 6.36 3.02 2.67
C GLY A 187 7.32 3.30 3.82
N ARG A 188 7.93 4.49 3.85
CA ARG A 188 8.82 4.92 4.94
C ARG A 188 8.59 6.38 5.28
N ILE A 189 8.70 6.72 6.55
CA ILE A 189 8.70 8.11 7.03
C ILE A 189 10.00 8.32 7.81
N GLU A 190 10.70 9.42 7.54
CA GLU A 190 11.92 9.81 8.22
C GLU A 190 11.85 11.28 8.64
N ILE A 191 12.22 11.57 9.89
CA ILE A 191 12.29 12.91 10.44
C ILE A 191 13.72 13.15 10.91
N ARG A 192 14.37 14.13 10.26
CA ARG A 192 15.71 14.62 10.56
C ARG A 192 15.60 16.00 11.19
N ALA A 193 15.76 16.06 12.50
CA ALA A 193 15.65 17.31 13.24
C ALA A 193 16.44 17.27 14.55
N ARG A 194 16.82 18.45 15.05
CA ARG A 194 17.40 18.63 16.38
C ARG A 194 16.31 18.70 17.45
N VAL A 195 15.24 19.44 17.15
CA VAL A 195 14.07 19.58 18.03
C VAL A 195 12.87 18.96 17.35
N ARG A 196 12.21 18.02 18.03
CA ARG A 196 10.99 17.37 17.53
C ARG A 196 9.88 17.56 18.54
N ASP A 197 8.79 18.14 18.07
CA ASP A 197 7.55 18.25 18.83
C ASP A 197 6.45 17.50 18.08
N LEU A 198 6.21 16.24 18.47
CA LEU A 198 5.38 15.29 17.71
C LEU A 198 4.03 15.00 18.39
N SER A 199 3.62 15.77 19.39
CA SER A 199 2.41 15.46 20.18
C SER A 199 1.30 16.51 20.03
N PRO A 200 0.04 16.09 19.76
CA PRO A 200 -0.37 14.80 19.21
C PRO A 200 -0.13 14.77 17.69
N SER A 201 0.42 13.68 17.16
CA SER A 201 0.54 13.47 15.71
C SER A 201 0.15 12.07 15.28
N LEU A 202 -0.38 11.95 14.06
CA LEU A 202 -0.67 10.67 13.42
C LEU A 202 0.49 10.32 12.47
N GLN A 203 1.08 9.14 12.65
CA GLN A 203 2.16 8.65 11.79
C GLN A 203 1.86 7.21 11.37
N ASN A 204 1.78 6.95 10.06
CA ASN A 204 1.58 5.62 9.52
C ASN A 204 2.37 5.40 8.22
N PRO A 205 3.56 4.79 8.25
CA PRO A 205 4.21 4.20 9.42
C PRO A 205 4.76 5.23 10.42
N VAL A 206 5.13 4.80 11.63
CA VAL A 206 5.88 5.63 12.58
C VAL A 206 7.20 6.06 11.93
N ALA A 207 7.55 7.33 12.10
CA ALA A 207 8.75 7.90 11.51
C ALA A 207 10.02 7.32 12.16
N THR A 208 11.01 6.97 11.34
CA THR A 208 12.40 6.87 11.82
C THR A 208 12.88 8.27 12.21
N GLN A 209 13.43 8.41 13.41
CA GLN A 209 13.86 9.69 13.95
C GLN A 209 15.39 9.71 14.07
N ASN A 210 16.04 10.61 13.31
CA ASN A 210 17.50 10.75 13.29
C ASN A 210 17.89 12.17 13.71
N ASP A 211 18.77 12.29 14.70
CA ASP A 211 19.30 13.60 15.11
C ASP A 211 20.26 14.12 14.04
N VAL A 212 20.10 15.38 13.65
CA VAL A 212 21.03 16.00 12.70
C VAL A 212 22.16 16.65 13.49
N VAL A 213 23.35 16.07 13.40
CA VAL A 213 24.60 16.71 13.83
C VAL A 213 25.07 17.58 12.66
N MET A 214 24.61 18.83 12.58
CA MET A 214 25.16 19.78 11.63
C MET A 214 26.59 20.11 12.08
N GLN A 215 27.56 19.71 11.26
CA GLN A 215 28.96 20.15 11.36
C GLN A 215 29.09 21.61 10.93
#